data_AF-A0AAU9TM81-F1
#
_entry.id   AF-A0AAU9TM81-F1
#
_cell.length_a   1.000
_cell.length_b   1.000
_cell.length_c   1.000
_cell.angle_alpha   90.00
_cell.angle_beta   90.00
_cell.angle_gamma   90.00
#
_symmetry.space_group_name_H-M   'P 1'
#
loop_
_entity.id
_entity.type
_entity.pdbx_description
1 polymer ?
#
loop_
_entity_poly.entity_id
_entity_poly.type
_entity_poly.pdbx_seq_one_letter_code
_entity_poly.pdbx_strand_id
1 'polypeptide(L)'
;MLRLQPYDLKVSYKPGKYLYIADTLSRAALSEQSLKEVDQELDLHINMLISTLSVSPEKLKEIKENSIKDEVLSKIIIYCQNGWPEHKRSVSPSVKPYFDFKHQIYVIDNIVFKDTSIIIPFNMRNYLLNLIHEGHQGINSCIRLAKGTIYWHNINKDIEKFVSQCHTCLTFRNNNSKEPLISHDYKLLAWNKVGIISRVGPEPRSYIISSPEGEFRRNREHIHLPKYPQSIQVPSKPSVNSHHLPLNSNPT
;
A
#
# COMPACT_ATOMS: atom_id res chain seq x y z
N MET A 1 8.57 22.19 -5.74
CA MET A 1 9.93 22.54 -6.22
C MET A 1 9.92 24.04 -6.48
N LEU A 2 10.50 24.84 -5.58
CA LEU A 2 10.54 26.30 -5.77
C LEU A 2 11.42 26.61 -7.00
N ARG A 3 10.84 27.22 -8.03
CA ARG A 3 11.59 27.80 -9.14
C ARG A 3 12.12 29.16 -8.67
N LEU A 4 13.44 29.36 -8.77
CA LEU A 4 14.05 30.68 -8.62
C LEU A 4 13.39 31.64 -9.63
N GLN A 5 12.91 32.79 -9.15
CA GLN A 5 12.47 33.87 -10.01
C GLN A 5 13.63 34.32 -10.90
N PRO A 6 13.38 34.82 -12.13
CA PRO A 6 14.40 35.16 -13.11
C PRO A 6 15.08 36.50 -12.76
N TYR A 7 15.73 36.55 -11.60
CA TYR A 7 16.55 37.68 -11.18
C TYR A 7 18.02 37.25 -11.19
N ASP A 8 18.85 38.06 -11.83
CA ASP A 8 20.30 37.89 -11.78
C ASP A 8 20.81 38.45 -10.45
N LEU A 9 20.91 37.57 -9.45
CA LEU A 9 21.25 37.95 -8.08
C LEU A 9 22.77 37.96 -7.89
N LYS A 10 23.33 39.16 -7.68
CA LYS A 10 24.71 39.31 -7.25
C LYS A 10 24.80 39.28 -5.72
N VAL A 11 25.05 38.10 -5.17
CA VAL A 11 25.21 37.91 -3.71
C VAL A 11 26.60 38.39 -3.29
N SER A 12 26.67 39.25 -2.28
CA SER A 12 27.93 39.69 -1.67
C SER A 12 27.87 39.53 -0.15
N TYR A 13 28.97 39.05 0.44
CA TYR A 13 29.07 38.85 1.88
C TYR A 13 29.26 40.20 2.60
N LYS A 14 28.47 40.45 3.63
CA LYS A 14 28.60 41.61 4.51
C LYS A 14 28.75 41.15 5.97
N PRO A 15 29.86 41.46 6.64
CA PRO A 15 30.05 41.09 8.05
C PRO A 15 28.92 41.65 8.92
N GLY A 16 28.50 40.89 9.94
CA GLY A 16 27.35 41.21 10.80
C GLY A 16 27.42 42.58 11.48
N LYS A 17 28.64 43.05 11.81
CA LYS A 17 28.87 44.41 12.34
C LYS A 17 28.31 45.52 11.45
N TYR A 18 28.19 45.29 10.14
CA TYR A 18 27.69 46.26 9.18
C TYR A 18 26.24 45.99 8.72
N LEU A 19 25.54 45.04 9.34
CA LEU A 19 24.14 44.71 9.07
C LEU A 19 23.19 45.49 9.98
N TYR A 20 23.45 46.80 10.16
CA TYR A 20 22.71 47.66 11.08
C TYR A 20 21.19 47.59 10.86
N ILE A 21 20.73 47.71 9.61
CA ILE A 21 19.29 47.71 9.28
C ILE A 21 18.65 46.36 9.63
N ALA A 22 19.23 45.24 9.17
CA ALA A 22 18.68 43.91 9.42
C ALA A 22 18.69 43.54 10.92
N ASP A 23 19.77 43.86 11.63
CA ASP A 23 19.87 43.61 13.08
C ASP A 23 18.86 44.46 13.86
N THR A 24 18.69 45.75 13.51
CA THR A 24 17.68 46.61 14.14
C THR A 24 16.25 46.14 13.89
N LEU A 25 15.89 45.75 12.66
CA LEU A 25 14.55 45.26 12.35
C LEU A 25 14.24 43.92 13.03
N SER A 26 15.24 43.05 13.19
CA SER A 26 15.04 41.77 13.90
C SER A 26 14.81 41.93 15.41
N ARG A 27 15.21 43.06 15.98
CA ARG A 27 15.17 43.35 17.43
C ARG A 27 14.18 44.45 17.80
N ALA A 28 13.56 45.11 16.83
CA ALA A 28 12.57 46.14 17.05
C ALA A 28 11.25 45.50 17.47
N ALA A 29 10.95 45.56 18.76
CA ALA A 29 9.63 45.18 19.25
C ALA A 29 8.57 46.12 18.66
N LEU A 30 7.56 45.54 18.01
CA LEU A 30 6.47 46.28 17.39
C LEU A 30 5.58 46.96 18.43
N SER A 31 5.05 48.14 18.10
CA SER A 31 4.07 48.84 18.93
C SER A 31 2.71 48.12 18.92
N GLU A 32 1.86 48.35 19.92
CA GLU A 32 0.52 47.72 19.99
C GLU A 32 -0.37 48.03 18.77
N GLN A 33 -0.17 49.17 18.10
CA GLN A 33 -0.88 49.50 16.85
C GLN A 33 -0.40 48.64 15.68
N SER A 34 0.89 48.34 15.63
CA SER A 34 1.50 47.49 14.60
C SER A 34 1.12 46.01 14.76
N LEU A 35 0.76 45.55 15.97
CA LEU A 35 0.21 44.21 16.19
C LEU A 35 -1.14 44.00 15.48
N LYS A 36 -1.96 45.05 15.34
CA LYS A 36 -3.24 44.99 14.62
C LYS A 36 -3.07 44.86 13.10
N GLU A 37 -1.98 45.40 12.55
CA GLU A 37 -1.64 45.22 11.12
C GLU A 37 -1.10 43.80 10.86
N VAL A 38 -0.34 43.25 11.81
CA VAL A 38 0.08 41.83 11.79
C VAL A 38 -1.13 40.89 11.83
N ASP A 39 -2.17 41.23 12.62
CA ASP A 39 -3.42 40.47 12.63
C ASP A 39 -4.10 40.46 11.25
N GLN A 40 -4.08 41.57 10.50
CA GLN A 40 -4.61 41.61 9.12
C GLN A 40 -3.79 40.76 8.14
N GLU A 41 -2.46 40.77 8.23
CA GLU A 41 -1.61 39.90 7.40
C GLU A 41 -1.78 38.41 7.76
N LEU A 42 -1.97 38.11 9.05
CA LEU A 42 -2.31 36.78 9.54
C LEU A 42 -3.67 36.35 8.98
N ASP A 43 -4.69 37.21 9.01
CA ASP A 43 -6.01 36.98 8.42
C ASP A 43 -5.93 36.73 6.91
N LEU A 44 -5.09 37.46 6.18
CA LEU A 44 -4.84 37.21 4.76
C LEU A 44 -4.15 35.86 4.53
N HIS A 45 -3.18 35.50 5.37
CA HIS A 45 -2.51 34.20 5.31
C HIS A 45 -3.48 33.06 5.64
N ILE A 46 -4.36 33.24 6.62
CA ILE A 46 -5.44 32.31 6.98
C ILE A 46 -6.39 32.13 5.82
N ASN A 47 -6.87 33.23 5.22
CA ASN A 47 -7.76 33.18 4.07
C ASN A 47 -7.09 32.50 2.86
N MET A 48 -5.78 32.69 2.69
CA MET A 48 -4.99 31.98 1.69
C MET A 48 -4.88 30.47 2.01
N LEU A 49 -4.65 30.07 3.26
CA LEU A 49 -4.62 28.66 3.67
C LEU A 49 -6.00 28.01 3.50
N ILE A 50 -7.07 28.69 3.91
CA ILE A 50 -8.45 28.19 3.77
C ILE A 50 -8.85 28.06 2.29
N SER A 51 -8.53 29.06 1.46
CA SER A 51 -8.85 29.05 0.03
C SER A 51 -8.03 28.01 -0.75
N THR A 52 -6.77 27.77 -0.37
CA THR A 52 -5.94 26.72 -0.99
C THR A 52 -6.40 25.31 -0.62
N LEU A 53 -7.02 25.13 0.54
CA LEU A 53 -7.51 23.82 1.00
C LEU A 53 -8.79 23.35 0.29
N SER A 54 -9.42 24.15 -0.58
CA SER A 54 -10.62 23.77 -1.34
C SER A 54 -11.76 23.23 -0.46
N VAL A 55 -11.83 23.63 0.81
CA VAL A 55 -12.86 23.17 1.76
C VAL A 55 -14.07 24.09 1.65
N SER A 56 -15.28 23.53 1.50
CA SER A 56 -16.49 24.34 1.46
C SER A 56 -16.72 25.05 2.80
N PRO A 57 -17.32 26.25 2.81
CA PRO A 57 -17.64 26.95 4.04
C PRO A 57 -18.49 26.11 5.01
N GLU A 58 -19.39 25.26 4.51
CA GLU A 58 -20.17 24.37 5.38
C GLU A 58 -19.29 23.34 6.09
N LYS A 59 -18.30 22.78 5.39
CA LYS A 59 -17.38 21.80 6.00
C LYS A 59 -16.45 22.42 7.03
N LEU A 60 -16.02 23.67 6.84
CA LEU A 60 -15.29 24.38 7.89
C LEU A 60 -16.14 24.58 9.15
N LYS A 61 -17.43 24.92 8.98
CA LYS A 61 -18.36 25.03 10.10
C LYS A 61 -18.51 23.70 10.84
N GLU A 62 -18.66 22.59 10.12
CA GLU A 62 -18.70 21.25 10.72
C GLU A 62 -17.40 20.93 11.48
N ILE A 63 -16.23 21.24 10.91
CA ILE A 63 -14.93 21.02 11.57
C ILE A 63 -14.86 21.82 12.86
N LYS A 64 -15.28 23.09 12.85
CA LYS A 64 -15.32 23.95 14.03
C LYS A 64 -16.20 23.38 15.14
N GLU A 65 -17.42 22.97 14.80
CA GLU A 65 -18.36 22.38 15.76
C GLU A 65 -17.86 21.05 16.33
N ASN A 66 -17.27 20.20 15.50
CA ASN A 66 -16.70 18.92 15.94
C ASN A 66 -15.40 19.10 16.74
N SER A 67 -14.62 20.15 16.48
CA SER A 67 -13.38 20.43 17.23
C SER A 67 -13.66 20.80 18.69
N ILE A 68 -14.76 21.49 18.96
CA ILE A 68 -15.18 21.82 20.33
C ILE A 68 -15.68 20.57 21.07
N LYS A 69 -16.36 19.67 20.36
CA LYS A 69 -16.90 18.42 20.91
C LYS A 69 -15.82 17.36 21.15
N ASP A 70 -14.73 17.40 20.40
CA ASP A 70 -13.61 16.47 20.54
C ASP A 70 -12.80 16.79 21.81
N GLU A 71 -12.75 15.84 22.76
CA GLU A 71 -12.04 15.99 24.02
C GLU A 71 -10.54 16.32 23.84
N VAL A 72 -9.91 15.79 22.80
CA VAL A 72 -8.48 16.01 22.53
C VAL A 72 -8.26 17.41 21.96
N LEU A 73 -9.05 17.82 20.96
CA LEU A 73 -8.90 19.13 20.33
C LEU A 73 -9.31 20.25 21.27
N SER A 74 -10.38 20.07 22.05
CA SER A 74 -10.81 21.03 23.07
C SER A 74 -9.70 21.32 24.09
N LYS A 75 -8.99 20.28 24.57
CA LYS A 75 -7.81 20.46 25.45
C LYS A 75 -6.65 21.17 24.75
N ILE A 76 -6.39 20.87 23.48
CA ILE A 76 -5.36 21.55 22.69
C ILE A 76 -5.70 23.04 22.55
N ILE A 77 -6.97 23.37 22.28
CA ILE A 77 -7.44 24.77 22.20
C ILE A 77 -7.17 25.50 23.51
N ILE A 78 -7.52 24.89 24.65
CA ILE A 78 -7.26 25.45 25.98
C ILE A 78 -5.75 25.65 26.23
N TYR A 79 -4.90 24.69 25.84
CA TYR A 79 -3.44 24.82 25.98
C TYR A 79 -2.84 25.87 25.05
N CYS A 80 -3.41 26.09 23.87
CA CYS A 80 -2.96 27.17 22.99
C CYS A 80 -3.34 28.55 23.54
N GLN A 81 -4.47 28.68 24.24
CA GLN A 81 -4.92 29.94 24.85
C GLN A 81 -4.21 30.25 26.17
N ASN A 82 -4.08 29.26 27.06
CA ASN A 82 -3.52 29.43 28.41
C ASN A 82 -2.01 29.14 28.51
N GLY A 83 -1.42 28.62 27.43
CA GLY A 83 -0.05 28.10 27.44
C GLY A 83 0.01 26.60 27.68
N TRP A 84 0.99 25.96 27.02
CA TRP A 84 1.26 24.54 27.19
C TRP A 84 1.98 24.28 28.53
N PRO A 85 1.71 23.16 29.22
CA PRO A 85 2.47 22.76 30.39
C PRO A 85 3.97 22.62 30.09
N GLU A 86 4.83 22.95 31.06
CA GLU A 86 6.29 22.95 30.86
C GLU A 86 6.85 21.52 30.65
N HIS A 87 6.24 20.53 31.31
CA HIS A 87 6.67 19.14 31.24
C HIS A 87 5.63 18.23 30.57
N LYS A 88 6.11 17.34 29.69
CA LYS A 88 5.28 16.33 28.99
C LYS A 88 4.50 15.41 29.95
N ARG A 89 4.99 15.24 31.19
CA ARG A 89 4.33 14.43 32.23
C ARG A 89 3.03 15.08 32.72
N SER A 90 2.96 16.41 32.72
CA SER A 90 1.81 17.19 33.18
C SER A 90 0.72 17.32 32.11
N VAL A 91 0.96 16.82 30.89
CA VAL A 91 0.02 16.84 29.78
C VAL A 91 -0.88 15.62 29.82
N SER A 92 -2.17 15.81 29.56
CA SER A 92 -3.15 14.73 29.47
C SER A 92 -2.69 13.63 28.49
N PRO A 93 -2.84 12.32 28.83
CA PRO A 93 -2.35 11.22 27.99
C PRO A 93 -2.76 11.30 26.53
N SER A 94 -4.00 11.70 26.24
CA SER A 94 -4.55 11.80 24.87
C SER A 94 -3.92 12.94 24.06
N VAL A 95 -3.38 13.96 24.72
CA VAL A 95 -2.76 15.14 24.08
C VAL A 95 -1.23 15.02 24.03
N LYS A 96 -0.63 14.11 24.81
CA LYS A 96 0.83 13.86 24.79
C LYS A 96 1.45 13.71 23.40
N PRO A 97 0.80 13.06 22.40
CA PRO A 97 1.38 12.95 21.06
C PRO A 97 1.58 14.28 20.36
N TYR A 98 0.81 15.31 20.72
CA TYR A 98 0.87 16.65 20.14
C TYR A 98 1.92 17.55 20.82
N PHE A 99 2.41 17.16 22.00
CA PHE A 99 3.37 17.95 22.78
C PHE A 99 4.70 18.16 22.07
N ASP A 100 5.17 17.16 21.32
CA ASP A 100 6.49 17.16 20.68
C ASP A 100 6.60 18.25 19.61
N PHE A 101 5.48 18.62 18.98
CA PHE A 101 5.40 19.66 17.97
C PHE A 101 4.47 20.81 18.39
N LYS A 102 4.29 21.05 19.70
CA LYS A 102 3.40 22.10 20.23
C LYS A 102 3.62 23.50 19.65
N HIS A 103 4.85 23.82 19.26
CA HIS A 103 5.25 25.10 18.67
C HIS A 103 4.81 25.26 17.20
N GLN A 104 4.39 24.17 16.55
CA GLN A 104 3.79 24.15 15.21
C GLN A 104 2.26 24.18 15.26
N ILE A 105 1.67 24.13 16.47
CA ILE A 105 0.23 24.08 16.65
C ILE A 105 -0.29 25.47 17.00
N TYR A 106 -1.30 25.91 16.27
CA TYR A 106 -1.98 27.17 16.52
C TYR A 106 -3.49 27.02 16.28
N VAL A 107 -4.28 27.95 16.80
CA VAL A 107 -5.76 27.87 16.76
C VAL A 107 -6.32 29.15 16.17
N ILE A 108 -7.23 28.99 15.23
CA ILE A 108 -7.87 30.08 14.49
C ILE A 108 -9.34 29.74 14.33
N ASP A 109 -10.23 30.62 14.78
CA ASP A 109 -11.68 30.36 14.74
C ASP A 109 -12.12 29.02 15.36
N ASN A 110 -11.44 28.56 16.42
CA ASN A 110 -11.60 27.24 17.05
C ASN A 110 -11.26 26.04 16.14
N ILE A 111 -10.55 26.28 15.04
CA ILE A 111 -9.95 25.26 14.19
C ILE A 111 -8.48 25.15 14.58
N VAL A 112 -8.04 23.93 14.85
CA VAL A 112 -6.66 23.65 15.24
C VAL A 112 -5.85 23.34 13.99
N PHE A 113 -4.73 24.03 13.81
CA PHE A 113 -3.81 23.84 12.71
C PHE A 113 -2.48 23.29 13.22
N LYS A 114 -1.80 22.53 12.36
CA LYS A 114 -0.41 22.12 12.49
C LYS A 114 0.32 22.54 11.22
N ASP A 115 1.22 23.51 11.32
CA ASP A 115 1.83 24.16 10.14
C ASP A 115 0.71 24.57 9.15
N THR A 116 0.68 24.05 7.92
CA THR A 116 -0.38 24.36 6.94
C THR A 116 -1.58 23.41 6.99
N SER A 117 -1.56 22.39 7.84
CA SER A 117 -2.56 21.30 7.84
C SER A 117 -3.59 21.48 8.95
N ILE A 118 -4.86 21.18 8.66
CA ILE A 118 -5.92 21.20 9.67
C ILE A 118 -5.85 19.91 10.51
N ILE A 119 -5.87 20.04 11.84
CA ILE A 119 -6.00 18.89 12.73
C ILE A 119 -7.46 18.46 12.80
N ILE A 120 -7.75 17.24 12.33
CA ILE A 120 -9.12 16.77 12.13
C ILE A 120 -9.69 16.11 13.40
N PRO A 121 -10.91 16.50 13.84
CA PRO A 121 -11.61 15.87 14.96
C PRO A 121 -11.92 14.40 14.68
N PHE A 122 -11.90 13.56 15.70
CA PHE A 122 -12.05 12.11 15.60
C PHE A 122 -13.27 11.68 14.76
N ASN A 123 -14.42 12.32 14.98
CA ASN A 123 -15.68 12.01 14.30
C ASN A 123 -15.60 12.18 12.76
N MET A 124 -14.75 13.09 12.27
CA MET A 124 -14.64 13.38 10.84
C MET A 124 -13.57 12.55 10.12
N ARG A 125 -12.72 11.81 10.86
CA ARG A 125 -11.60 11.07 10.27
C ARG A 125 -12.06 10.00 9.28
N ASN A 126 -13.10 9.23 9.62
CA ASN A 126 -13.63 8.20 8.71
C ASN A 126 -14.21 8.80 7.42
N TYR A 127 -14.90 9.94 7.52
CA TYR A 127 -15.41 10.64 6.35
C TYR A 127 -14.26 11.07 5.42
N LEU A 128 -13.19 11.66 5.96
CA LEU A 128 -12.04 12.07 5.16
C LEU A 128 -11.23 10.89 4.63
N LEU A 129 -11.15 9.78 5.35
CA LEU A 129 -10.51 8.56 4.85
C LEU A 129 -11.24 8.02 3.62
N ASN A 130 -12.59 7.99 3.65
CA ASN A 130 -13.40 7.65 2.49
C ASN A 130 -13.14 8.60 1.32
N LEU A 131 -13.16 9.92 1.58
CA LEU A 131 -12.93 10.93 0.55
C LEU A 131 -11.54 10.81 -0.09
N ILE A 132 -10.50 10.66 0.75
CA ILE A 132 -9.14 10.45 0.26
C ILE A 132 -9.07 9.19 -0.58
N HIS A 133 -9.78 8.11 -0.23
CA HIS A 133 -9.75 6.82 -0.91
C HIS A 133 -10.75 6.66 -2.08
N GLU A 134 -11.58 7.65 -2.38
CA GLU A 134 -12.68 7.56 -3.36
C GLU A 134 -12.21 7.05 -4.74
N GLY A 135 -11.04 7.50 -5.20
CA GLY A 135 -10.43 7.06 -6.47
C GLY A 135 -9.73 5.70 -6.42
N HIS A 136 -9.85 4.93 -5.33
CA HIS A 136 -9.18 3.64 -5.10
C HIS A 136 -7.65 3.66 -5.34
N GLN A 137 -7.01 4.83 -5.20
CA GLN A 137 -5.58 4.94 -5.38
C GLN A 137 -4.80 4.23 -4.26
N GLY A 138 -3.58 3.83 -4.58
CA GLY A 138 -2.69 3.15 -3.64
C GLY A 138 -2.33 4.00 -2.43
N ILE A 139 -1.86 3.32 -1.38
CA ILE A 139 -1.51 3.89 -0.06
C ILE A 139 -0.68 5.17 -0.16
N ASN A 140 0.44 5.13 -0.91
CA ASN A 140 1.34 6.28 -1.04
C ASN A 140 0.68 7.50 -1.71
N SER A 141 -0.29 7.27 -2.59
CA SER A 141 -1.07 8.35 -3.20
C SER A 141 -2.04 8.96 -2.19
N CYS A 142 -2.73 8.15 -1.39
CA CYS A 142 -3.57 8.64 -0.29
C CYS A 142 -2.77 9.46 0.72
N ILE A 143 -1.58 8.97 1.13
CA ILE A 143 -0.69 9.70 2.04
C ILE A 143 -0.27 11.05 1.45
N ARG A 144 0.06 11.08 0.15
CA ARG A 144 0.44 12.33 -0.54
C ARG A 144 -0.72 13.33 -0.62
N LEU A 145 -1.96 12.87 -0.79
CA LEU A 145 -3.14 13.72 -0.80
C LEU A 145 -3.43 14.35 0.57
N ALA A 146 -3.27 13.57 1.64
CA ALA A 146 -3.44 14.07 3.01
C ALA A 146 -2.31 15.02 3.44
N LYS A 147 -1.10 14.82 2.91
CA LYS A 147 0.08 15.59 3.31
C LYS A 147 -0.06 17.07 2.97
N GLY A 148 0.02 17.90 4.01
CA GLY A 148 -0.02 19.37 3.87
C GLY A 148 -1.44 19.95 3.91
N THR A 149 -2.47 19.11 3.90
CA THR A 149 -3.89 19.53 3.96
C THR A 149 -4.53 19.18 5.29
N ILE A 150 -4.41 17.93 5.72
CA ILE A 150 -5.05 17.42 6.93
C ILE A 150 -4.08 16.62 7.79
N TYR A 151 -4.35 16.58 9.10
CA TYR A 151 -3.50 15.89 10.05
C TYR A 151 -4.28 15.32 11.23
N TRP A 152 -3.83 14.18 11.74
CA TRP A 152 -4.10 13.71 13.11
C TRP A 152 -3.00 12.72 13.52
N HIS A 153 -2.92 12.41 14.81
CA HIS A 153 -1.95 11.43 15.29
C HIS A 153 -2.12 10.07 14.61
N ASN A 154 -1.04 9.53 14.02
CA ASN A 154 -1.02 8.26 13.27
C ASN A 154 -1.85 8.21 11.98
N ILE A 155 -2.15 9.35 11.34
CA ILE A 155 -2.87 9.42 10.05
C ILE A 155 -2.36 8.42 8.98
N ASN A 156 -1.04 8.27 8.82
CA ASN A 156 -0.48 7.35 7.82
C ASN A 156 -0.87 5.88 8.08
N LYS A 157 -0.86 5.46 9.35
CA LYS A 157 -1.25 4.10 9.75
C LYS A 157 -2.74 3.88 9.55
N ASP A 158 -3.55 4.90 9.83
CA ASP A 158 -5.00 4.83 9.60
C ASP A 158 -5.32 4.73 8.11
N ILE A 159 -4.61 5.49 7.26
CA ILE A 159 -4.72 5.40 5.80
C ILE A 159 -4.30 4.00 5.31
N GLU A 160 -3.15 3.49 5.76
CA GLU A 160 -2.67 2.15 5.40
C GLU A 160 -3.70 1.07 5.74
N LYS A 161 -4.22 1.11 6.98
CA LYS A 161 -5.25 0.18 7.46
C LYS A 161 -6.50 0.30 6.61
N PHE A 162 -7.00 1.51 6.38
CA PHE A 162 -8.21 1.77 5.62
C PHE A 162 -8.12 1.23 4.18
N VAL A 163 -7.04 1.56 3.46
CA VAL A 163 -6.81 1.10 2.09
C VAL A 163 -6.62 -0.42 2.03
N SER A 164 -5.92 -1.01 3.01
CA SER A 164 -5.71 -2.47 3.07
C SER A 164 -6.99 -3.28 3.26
N GLN A 165 -8.03 -2.65 3.82
CA GLN A 165 -9.34 -3.25 4.08
C GLN A 165 -10.35 -3.00 2.95
N CYS A 166 -9.98 -2.24 1.91
CA CYS A 166 -10.87 -1.92 0.80
C CYS A 166 -11.12 -3.14 -0.09
N HIS A 167 -12.38 -3.56 -0.21
CA HIS A 167 -12.79 -4.69 -1.04
C HIS A 167 -12.40 -4.52 -2.51
N THR A 168 -12.71 -3.37 -3.12
CA THR A 168 -12.37 -3.07 -4.52
C THR A 168 -10.87 -3.13 -4.75
N CYS A 169 -10.06 -2.56 -3.86
CA CYS A 169 -8.60 -2.63 -4.00
C CYS A 169 -8.09 -4.06 -3.86
N LEU A 170 -8.67 -4.87 -2.98
CA LEU A 170 -8.29 -6.27 -2.79
C LEU A 170 -8.64 -7.13 -4.02
N THR A 171 -9.78 -6.91 -4.67
CA THR A 171 -10.20 -7.67 -5.86
C THR A 171 -9.35 -7.34 -7.08
N PHE A 172 -8.96 -6.07 -7.25
CA PHE A 172 -8.18 -5.61 -8.40
C PHE A 172 -6.67 -5.51 -8.14
N ARG A 173 -6.16 -5.91 -6.96
CA ARG A 173 -4.70 -5.90 -6.72
C ARG A 173 -4.04 -6.91 -7.66
N ASN A 174 -2.86 -6.56 -8.16
CA ASN A 174 -2.05 -7.51 -8.93
C ASN A 174 -1.85 -8.80 -8.13
N ASN A 175 -2.31 -9.92 -8.69
CA ASN A 175 -2.14 -11.23 -8.10
C ASN A 175 -0.68 -11.68 -8.21
N ASN A 176 -0.26 -12.62 -7.35
CA ASN A 176 1.13 -13.08 -7.22
C ASN A 176 1.82 -13.36 -8.56
N SER A 177 3.16 -13.21 -8.58
CA SER A 177 3.99 -13.65 -9.68
C SER A 177 3.63 -15.10 -10.06
N LYS A 178 3.41 -15.35 -11.35
CA LYS A 178 3.19 -16.72 -11.85
C LYS A 178 4.26 -17.64 -11.27
N GLU A 179 3.84 -18.81 -10.81
CA GLU A 179 4.79 -19.81 -10.32
C GLU A 179 5.90 -20.02 -11.36
N PRO A 180 7.17 -20.06 -10.93
CA PRO A 180 8.26 -20.33 -11.84
C PRO A 180 8.04 -21.69 -12.50
N LEU A 181 8.33 -21.75 -13.81
CA LEU A 181 8.13 -22.97 -14.59
C LEU A 181 9.09 -24.06 -14.07
N ILE A 182 8.53 -25.12 -13.49
CA ILE A 182 9.31 -26.25 -12.99
C ILE A 182 9.71 -27.12 -14.19
N SER A 183 11.00 -27.11 -14.57
CA SER A 183 11.53 -28.02 -15.59
C SER A 183 11.57 -29.45 -15.07
N HIS A 184 11.11 -30.40 -15.88
CA HIS A 184 11.22 -31.82 -15.55
C HIS A 184 12.67 -32.30 -15.72
N ASP A 185 13.10 -33.23 -14.86
CA ASP A 185 14.43 -33.86 -14.95
C ASP A 185 14.53 -34.69 -16.24
N TYR A 186 15.35 -34.24 -17.18
CA TYR A 186 15.55 -34.92 -18.46
C TYR A 186 16.78 -35.83 -18.35
N LYS A 187 16.55 -37.14 -18.29
CA LYS A 187 17.66 -38.11 -18.42
C LYS A 187 18.10 -38.18 -19.88
N LEU A 188 19.34 -37.75 -20.16
CA LEU A 188 20.00 -37.63 -21.47
C LEU A 188 20.22 -38.95 -22.26
N LEU A 189 19.60 -40.06 -21.86
CA LEU A 189 19.71 -41.31 -22.61
C LEU A 189 18.64 -41.33 -23.71
N ALA A 190 19.08 -41.08 -24.94
CA ALA A 190 18.24 -41.18 -26.12
C ALA A 190 17.59 -42.57 -26.21
N TRP A 191 16.29 -42.63 -26.52
CA TRP A 191 15.51 -43.84 -26.81
C TRP A 191 15.14 -44.77 -25.64
N ASN A 192 15.35 -44.37 -24.38
CA ASN A 192 14.98 -45.22 -23.22
C ASN A 192 13.47 -45.30 -22.91
N LYS A 193 12.63 -44.51 -23.57
CA LYS A 193 11.18 -44.47 -23.30
C LYS A 193 10.40 -44.91 -24.53
N VAL A 194 9.85 -46.12 -24.49
CA VAL A 194 8.97 -46.66 -25.52
C VAL A 194 7.53 -46.50 -25.05
N GLY A 195 6.71 -45.84 -25.86
CA GLY A 195 5.27 -45.70 -25.64
C GLY A 195 4.49 -46.41 -26.73
N ILE A 196 3.32 -46.94 -26.38
CA ILE A 196 2.43 -47.63 -27.31
C ILE A 196 1.30 -46.67 -27.70
N ILE A 197 0.98 -46.61 -28.99
CA ILE A 197 -0.19 -45.84 -29.46
C ILE A 197 -1.44 -46.54 -28.95
N SER A 198 -2.17 -45.89 -28.03
CA SER A 198 -3.41 -46.41 -27.47
C SER A 198 -4.58 -46.13 -28.40
N ARG A 199 -4.76 -44.86 -28.82
CA ARG A 199 -5.87 -44.42 -29.67
C ARG A 199 -5.52 -43.18 -30.48
N VAL A 200 -6.31 -42.91 -31.51
CA VAL A 200 -6.24 -41.65 -32.29
C VAL A 200 -6.69 -40.49 -31.38
N GLY A 201 -5.95 -39.39 -31.42
CA GLY A 201 -6.24 -38.19 -30.65
C GLY A 201 -7.34 -37.33 -31.29
N PRO A 202 -7.85 -36.31 -30.57
CA PRO A 202 -9.00 -35.52 -31.00
C PRO A 202 -8.74 -34.58 -32.19
N GLU A 203 -7.49 -34.20 -32.48
CA GLU A 203 -7.16 -33.40 -33.67
C GLU A 203 -6.51 -34.26 -34.76
N PRO A 204 -6.55 -33.80 -36.03
CA PRO A 204 -5.99 -34.53 -37.16
C PRO A 204 -4.52 -34.90 -36.94
N ARG A 205 -4.17 -36.15 -37.29
CA ARG A 205 -2.80 -36.70 -37.18
C ARG A 205 -2.24 -36.65 -35.75
N SER A 206 -3.09 -36.62 -34.73
CA SER A 206 -2.67 -36.76 -33.34
C SER A 206 -3.01 -38.14 -32.79
N TYR A 207 -2.25 -38.58 -31.80
CA TYR A 207 -2.36 -39.89 -31.16
C TYR A 207 -2.18 -39.74 -29.65
N ILE A 208 -2.86 -40.60 -28.90
CA ILE A 208 -2.65 -40.78 -27.46
C ILE A 208 -1.69 -41.94 -27.28
N ILE A 209 -0.53 -41.64 -26.69
CA ILE A 209 0.54 -42.60 -26.41
C ILE A 209 0.47 -42.96 -24.94
N SER A 210 0.32 -44.25 -24.66
CA SER A 210 0.41 -44.81 -23.31
C SER A 210 1.85 -45.21 -23.01
N SER A 211 2.38 -44.70 -21.90
CA SER A 211 3.71 -44.96 -21.36
C SER A 211 3.57 -45.32 -19.87
N PRO A 212 4.54 -46.00 -19.24
CA PRO A 212 4.53 -46.24 -17.78
C PRO A 212 4.35 -44.96 -16.92
N GLU A 213 4.65 -43.78 -17.47
CA GLU A 213 4.51 -42.48 -16.80
C GLU A 213 3.17 -41.78 -17.04
N GLY A 214 2.28 -42.37 -17.87
CA GLY A 214 0.95 -41.83 -18.15
C GLY A 214 0.58 -41.79 -19.63
N GLU A 215 -0.58 -41.19 -19.92
CA GLU A 215 -1.06 -40.95 -21.29
C GLU A 215 -0.64 -39.56 -21.79
N PHE A 216 -0.01 -39.52 -22.95
CA PHE A 216 0.46 -38.28 -23.58
C PHE A 216 -0.13 -38.12 -24.97
N ARG A 217 -0.59 -36.91 -25.29
CA ARG A 217 -0.99 -36.58 -26.66
C ARG A 217 0.23 -36.16 -27.49
N ARG A 218 0.39 -36.74 -28.67
CA ARG A 218 1.47 -36.42 -29.63
C ARG A 218 0.95 -36.34 -31.05
N ASN A 219 1.51 -35.40 -31.83
CA ASN A 219 1.30 -35.35 -33.27
C ASN A 219 2.16 -36.38 -33.99
N ARG A 220 1.75 -36.78 -35.19
CA ARG A 220 2.46 -37.73 -36.06
C ARG A 220 3.92 -37.35 -36.29
N GLU A 221 4.23 -36.07 -36.38
CA GLU A 221 5.58 -35.54 -36.55
C GLU A 221 6.50 -35.82 -35.35
N HIS A 222 5.93 -35.97 -34.15
CA HIS A 222 6.64 -36.30 -32.91
C HIS A 222 6.78 -37.82 -32.67
N ILE A 223 6.25 -38.65 -33.58
CA ILE A 223 6.29 -40.10 -33.46
C ILE A 223 7.34 -40.65 -34.41
N HIS A 224 8.47 -41.09 -33.84
CA HIS A 224 9.48 -41.82 -34.58
C HIS A 224 9.16 -43.31 -34.54
N LEU A 225 8.72 -43.85 -35.67
CA LEU A 225 8.54 -45.28 -35.82
C LEU A 225 9.91 -45.97 -35.83
N PRO A 226 10.08 -47.09 -35.09
CA PRO A 226 11.30 -47.88 -35.17
C PRO A 226 11.48 -48.36 -36.62
N LYS A 227 12.72 -48.27 -37.14
CA LYS A 227 12.96 -48.41 -38.57
C LYS A 227 12.85 -49.85 -39.11
N TYR A 228 12.91 -50.91 -38.29
CA TYR A 228 12.75 -52.32 -38.72
C TYR A 228 12.32 -53.25 -37.56
N PRO A 229 11.76 -54.45 -37.83
CA PRO A 229 10.78 -55.09 -36.95
C PRO A 229 11.43 -56.03 -35.94
N GLN A 230 10.91 -56.05 -34.71
CA GLN A 230 11.04 -57.23 -33.87
C GLN A 230 9.68 -57.89 -33.76
N SER A 231 9.55 -59.06 -34.39
CA SER A 231 8.61 -60.07 -33.99
C SER A 231 8.79 -60.29 -32.49
N ILE A 232 7.83 -59.83 -31.69
CA ILE A 232 7.79 -60.13 -30.27
C ILE A 232 7.48 -61.61 -30.17
N GLN A 233 8.49 -62.44 -29.92
CA GLN A 233 8.23 -63.81 -29.47
C GLN A 233 7.58 -63.70 -28.09
N VAL A 234 6.28 -63.99 -28.03
CA VAL A 234 5.59 -64.18 -26.76
C VAL A 234 6.18 -65.43 -26.11
N PRO A 235 6.74 -65.36 -24.89
CA PRO A 235 7.18 -66.57 -24.21
C PRO A 235 5.97 -67.49 -24.01
N SER A 236 6.08 -68.72 -24.53
CA SER A 236 5.08 -69.76 -24.34
C SER A 236 4.88 -70.03 -22.84
N LYS A 237 3.63 -70.02 -22.39
CA LYS A 237 3.24 -70.45 -21.04
C LYS A 237 3.94 -71.78 -20.70
N PRO A 238 4.63 -71.91 -19.55
CA PRO A 238 5.11 -73.22 -19.11
C PRO A 238 3.91 -74.15 -18.88
N SER A 239 3.98 -75.34 -19.49
CA SER A 239 3.02 -76.42 -19.29
C SER A 239 3.10 -76.91 -17.86
N VAL A 240 2.01 -76.76 -17.11
CA VAL A 240 1.87 -77.42 -15.81
C VAL A 240 1.70 -78.91 -16.07
N ASN A 241 2.77 -79.67 -15.87
CA ASN A 241 2.74 -81.13 -15.92
C ASN A 241 1.89 -81.66 -14.75
N SER A 242 0.86 -82.42 -15.09
CA SER A 242 0.05 -83.22 -14.19
C SER A 242 0.89 -84.35 -13.57
N HIS A 243 1.32 -84.17 -12.33
CA HIS A 243 1.69 -85.31 -11.49
C HIS A 243 0.47 -85.84 -10.74
N HIS A 244 0.12 -87.06 -11.12
CA HIS A 244 -0.92 -87.90 -10.59
C HIS A 244 -0.51 -88.57 -9.27
N LEU A 245 -1.53 -88.83 -8.44
CA LEU A 245 -1.72 -89.91 -7.43
C LEU A 245 -1.58 -89.54 -5.94
N PRO A 246 -2.31 -90.22 -5.03
CA PRO A 246 -3.59 -90.93 -5.18
C PRO A 246 -4.65 -90.59 -4.10
N LEU A 247 -5.84 -91.16 -4.32
CA LEU A 247 -7.07 -91.09 -3.53
C LEU A 247 -6.95 -91.63 -2.08
N ASN A 248 -7.77 -91.05 -1.19
CA ASN A 248 -8.53 -91.74 -0.13
C ASN A 248 -9.72 -90.82 0.22
N SER A 249 -10.96 -91.12 -0.20
CA SER A 249 -11.99 -91.87 0.56
C SER A 249 -11.98 -91.51 2.05
N ASN A 250 -13.02 -91.00 2.70
CA ASN A 250 -14.45 -91.28 2.55
C ASN A 250 -15.28 -90.28 3.40
N PRO A 251 -16.63 -90.31 3.31
CA PRO A 251 -17.53 -89.22 3.65
C PRO A 251 -18.14 -89.32 5.05
N THR A 252 -18.63 -88.20 5.57
CA THR A 252 -20.06 -87.86 5.77
C THR A 252 -20.15 -86.40 6.18
#